data_AF-A0A6M1SKI5-F1
#
_entry.id   AF-A0A6M1SKI5-F1
#
_cell.length_a   1.000
_cell.length_b   1.000
_cell.length_c   1.000
_cell.angle_alpha   90.00
_cell.angle_beta   90.00
_cell.angle_gamma   90.00
#
_symmetry.space_group_name_H-M   'P 1'
#
loop_
_entity.id
_entity.type
_entity.pdbx_description
1 polymer ?
#
loop_
_entity_poly.entity_id
_entity_poly.type
_entity_poly.pdbx_seq_one_letter_code
_entity_poly.pdbx_strand_id
1 'polypeptide(L)' 'MKPRIIVSGRLSPAQLAELDEHFQLIELESPLDLTQLNVREALQEAQGIIGSSLLIT' A
#
# COMPACT_ATOMS: atom_id res chain seq x y z
N MET A 1 0.44 5.12 -17.79
CA MET A 1 0.07 5.44 -16.39
C MET A 1 0.80 4.47 -15.49
N LYS A 2 1.38 4.93 -14.38
CA LYS A 2 2.03 4.02 -13.42
C LYS A 2 0.94 3.19 -12.71
N PRO A 3 1.15 1.89 -12.48
CA PRO A 3 0.22 1.09 -11.69
C PRO A 3 0.17 1.62 -10.25
N ARG A 4 -1.03 1.67 -9.69
CA ARG A 4 -1.30 2.01 -8.29
C ARG A 4 -1.15 0.75 -7.44
N ILE A 5 -0.39 0.87 -6.36
CA ILE A 5 -0.23 -0.20 -5.37
C ILE A 5 -0.56 0.34 -3.99
N ILE A 6 -1.19 -0.52 -3.18
CA ILE A 6 -1.45 -0.22 -1.78
C ILE A 6 -0.28 -0.73 -0.95
N VAL A 7 0.20 0.11 -0.05
CA VAL A 7 1.16 -0.27 0.97
C VAL A 7 0.45 -0.34 2.30
N SER A 8 0.45 -1.52 2.92
CA SER A 8 -0.10 -1.76 4.26
C SER A 8 1.04 -2.18 5.19
N GLY A 9 1.38 -1.32 6.15
CA GLY A 9 2.48 -1.53 7.09
C GLY A 9 3.65 -0.56 6.91
N ARG A 10 4.66 -0.65 7.79
CA ARG A 10 5.88 0.17 7.67
C ARG A 10 6.82 -0.47 6.64
N LEU A 11 7.06 0.24 5.55
CA LEU A 11 8.19 0.02 4.65
C LEU A 11 9.33 0.95 5.03
N SER A 12 10.56 0.53 4.73
CA SER A 12 11.72 1.42 4.90
C SER A 12 11.66 2.56 3.88
N PRO A 13 12.19 3.75 4.19
CA PRO A 13 12.22 4.87 3.23
C PRO A 13 12.86 4.52 1.88
N ALA A 14 13.89 3.66 1.89
CA ALA A 14 14.53 3.18 0.67
C ALA A 14 13.59 2.31 -0.20
N GLN A 15 12.75 1.48 0.43
CA GLN A 15 11.78 0.65 -0.28
C GLN A 15 10.63 1.50 -0.84
N LEU A 16 10.16 2.50 -0.08
CA LEU A 16 9.16 3.45 -0.58
C LEU A 16 9.70 4.24 -1.77
N ALA A 17 10.95 4.71 -1.72
CA ALA A 17 11.58 5.43 -2.82
C ALA A 17 11.65 4.58 -4.10
N GLU A 18 12.08 3.31 -3.99
CA GLU A 18 12.15 2.39 -5.13
C GLU A 18 10.75 2.10 -5.71
N LEU A 19 9.74 1.93 -4.85
CA LEU A 19 8.37 1.71 -5.29
C LEU A 19 7.77 2.95 -5.96
N ASP A 20 8.08 4.16 -5.51
CA ASP A 20 7.60 5.42 -6.11
C ASP A 20 8.15 5.63 -7.53
N GLU A 21 9.37 5.14 -7.82
CA GLU A 21 9.94 5.18 -9.16
C GLU A 21 9.10 4.38 -10.18
N HIS A 22 8.52 3.25 -9.75
CA HIS A 22 7.81 2.32 -10.63
C HIS A 22 6.28 2.36 -10.51
N PHE A 23 5.74 2.76 -9.37
CA PHE A 23 4.33 2.69 -9.00
C PHE A 23 3.81 3.99 -8.40
N GLN A 24 2.49 4.13 -8.35
CA GLN A 24 1.82 5.13 -7.51
C GLN A 24 1.45 4.50 -6.18
N LEU A 25 2.02 5.00 -5.09
CA LEU A 25 1.83 4.46 -3.75
C LEU A 25 0.56 5.00 -3.11
N ILE A 26 -0.25 4.10 -2.55
CA ILE A 26 -1.37 4.43 -1.67
C ILE A 26 -1.03 3.87 -0.30
N GLU A 27 -0.67 4.74 0.63
CA GLU A 27 -0.41 4.34 2.02
C GLU A 27 -1.74 4.19 2.77
N LEU A 28 -1.96 3.00 3.33
CA LEU A 28 -3.04 2.79 4.29
C LEU A 28 -2.48 2.99 5.70
N GLU A 29 -2.84 4.12 6.32
CA GLU A 29 -2.47 4.43 7.71
C GLU A 29 -3.13 3.47 8.74
N SER A 30 -4.21 2.81 8.34
CA SER A 30 -4.97 1.86 9.16
C SER A 30 -4.74 0.41 8.71
N PRO A 31 -4.95 -0.58 9.59
CA PRO A 31 -5.02 -1.98 9.18
C PRO A 31 -5.98 -2.14 8.00
N LEU A 32 -5.69 -3.06 7.10
CA LEU A 32 -6.54 -3.34 5.94
C LEU A 32 -7.93 -3.81 6.42
N ASP A 33 -8.87 -2.87 6.53
CA ASP A 33 -10.24 -3.14 6.96
C ASP A 33 -11.19 -3.01 5.76
N LEU A 34 -11.59 -4.18 5.25
CA LEU A 34 -12.49 -4.29 4.10
C LEU A 34 -13.92 -3.80 4.41
N THR A 35 -14.25 -3.52 5.66
CA THR A 35 -15.56 -2.95 6.03
C THR A 35 -15.63 -1.45 5.76
N GLN A 36 -14.48 -0.78 5.68
CA GLN A 36 -14.43 0.64 5.39
C GLN A 36 -14.51 0.91 3.88
N LEU A 37 -15.40 1.83 3.48
CA LEU A 37 -15.67 2.12 2.08
C LEU A 37 -14.44 2.66 1.35
N ASN A 38 -13.71 3.59 1.98
CA ASN A 38 -12.45 4.16 1.47
C ASN A 38 -11.39 3.09 1.17
N VAL A 39 -11.28 2.04 2.01
CA VAL A 39 -10.34 0.94 1.79
C VAL A 39 -10.78 0.10 0.58
N ARG A 40 -12.08 -0.16 0.44
CA ARG A 40 -12.62 -0.90 -0.72
C ARG A 40 -12.44 -0.12 -2.03
N GLU A 41 -12.64 1.19 -2.01
CA GLU A 41 -12.42 2.06 -3.16
C GLU A 41 -10.95 2.06 -3.57
N ALA A 42 -10.04 2.25 -2.60
CA ALA A 42 -8.60 2.17 -2.86
C ALA A 42 -8.20 0.81 -3.46
N LEU A 43 -8.78 -0.29 -2.95
CA LEU A 43 -8.53 -1.65 -3.44
C LEU A 43 -9.05 -1.89 -4.86
N GLN A 44 -10.16 -1.27 -5.24
CA GLN A 44 -10.69 -1.36 -6.61
C GLN A 44 -9.77 -0.64 -7.62
N GLU A 45 -9.09 0.41 -7.19
CA GLU A 45 -8.19 1.19 -8.03
C GLU A 45 -6.75 0.66 -8.07
N ALA A 46 -6.35 -0.11 -7.06
CA ALA A 46 -5.01 -0.67 -6.96
C ALA A 46 -4.86 -1.97 -7.77
N GLN A 47 -3.72 -2.11 -8.46
CA GLN A 47 -3.36 -3.35 -9.16
C GLN A 47 -2.62 -4.35 -8.25
N GLY A 48 -2.21 -3.95 -7.05
CA GLY A 48 -1.52 -4.81 -6.10
C GLY A 48 -1.50 -4.25 -4.69
N ILE A 49 -1.24 -5.14 -3.72
CA ILE A 49 -1.09 -4.79 -2.30
C ILE A 49 0.26 -5.34 -1.83
N ILE A 50 1.07 -4.48 -1.21
CA ILE A 50 2.29 -4.84 -0.52
C ILE A 50 2.02 -4.70 0.98
N GLY A 51 1.90 -5.84 1.65
CA GLY A 51 1.83 -5.91 3.10
C GLY A 51 3.21 -6.24 3.67
N SER A 52 3.77 -5.41 4.56
CA SER A 52 4.90 -5.88 5.38
C SER A 52 4.34 -6.68 6.56
N SER A 53 4.17 -7.99 6.37
CA SER A 53 3.68 -8.91 7.40
C SER A 53 4.71 -9.19 8.52
N LEU A 54 5.84 -8.51 8.53
CA LEU A 54 6.84 -8.66 9.57
C LEU A 54 6.57 -7.64 10.67
N LEU A 55 6.00 -8.13 11.77
CA LEU A 55 6.25 -7.53 13.08
C LEU A 55 7.76 -7.36 13.20
N ILE A 56 8.26 -6.14 13.11
CA ILE A 56 9.60 -5.83 13.59
C ILE A 56 9.48 -5.93 15.11
N THR A 57 9.73 -7.13 15.65
CA THR A 57 9.84 -7.39 17.09
C THR A 57 11.15 -6.85 17.61
#